data_AF-I0EMR9-F1
#
_entry.id   AF-I0EMR9-F1
#
_cell.length_a   1.000
_cell.length_b   1.000
_cell.length_c   1.000
_cell.angle_alpha   90.00
_cell.angle_beta   90.00
_cell.angle_gamma   90.00
#
_symmetry.space_group_name_H-M   'P 1'
#
loop_
_entity.id
_entity.type
_entity.pdbx_description
1 polymer ?
#
loop_
_entity_poly.entity_id
_entity_poly.type
_entity_poly.pdbx_seq_one_letter_code
_entity_poly.pdbx_strand_id
1 'polypeptide(L)'
;MKESLGDFYNQHLVLSARVIFLSLANFLLDDNLKEKEKFLAHFSKEELLEKANFYAFSKFLQQDFITNTQEKINTVNRHKLITLIDKHLNKLEKGISTFKNSLQSFKNQIKESMQNLHSIAEKSQRDFDNSIDELLDNLETEIRDKMYHKIQEGIGKNDFKIYLENILKKHIDILNQQFKDIENIISNNLIATIQEELEKFNHYMNMIERRYSNLNISVNLNNFNMPNGINKAEFTLGTMSLVATILFGGPTAIIVLGVLSSEITIFKSISNYFSDDYKKSEQKKATNKAIEDFIKDIKKNKEVENFLITIKRKYINCAEEINQKFQTLLENQEETLSLFLKTKDLFEELKKKI
;
A
#
# COMPACT_ATOMS: atom_id res chain seq x y z
N MET A 1 -7.96 7.45 63.26
CA MET A 1 -8.92 7.55 62.13
C MET A 1 -8.26 7.96 60.82
N LYS A 2 -7.43 9.01 60.77
CA LYS A 2 -6.73 9.42 59.54
C LYS A 2 -5.80 8.34 58.96
N GLU A 3 -5.08 7.59 59.82
CA GLU A 3 -4.27 6.42 59.43
C GLU A 3 -5.08 5.26 58.80
N SER A 4 -6.38 5.17 59.03
CA SER A 4 -7.22 4.04 58.60
C SER A 4 -8.18 4.40 57.46
N LEU A 5 -8.47 5.68 57.25
CA LEU A 5 -9.53 6.16 56.34
C LEU A 5 -9.03 7.12 55.23
N GLY A 6 -7.74 7.49 55.24
CA GLY A 6 -7.11 8.31 54.19
C GLY A 6 -7.57 9.77 54.13
N ASP A 7 -7.12 10.49 53.10
CA ASP A 7 -7.35 11.94 52.92
C ASP A 7 -8.77 12.31 52.44
N PHE A 8 -9.61 11.31 52.16
CA PHE A 8 -10.99 11.51 51.73
C PHE A 8 -11.96 11.75 52.90
N TYR A 9 -11.52 11.54 54.15
CA TYR A 9 -12.33 11.72 55.37
C TYR A 9 -11.79 12.88 56.22
N ASN A 10 -12.21 14.10 55.88
CA ASN A 10 -11.66 15.33 56.46
C ASN A 10 -12.41 15.87 57.68
N GLN A 11 -13.57 15.30 58.03
CA GLN A 11 -14.39 15.75 59.15
C GLN A 11 -15.06 14.56 59.86
N HIS A 12 -15.26 14.68 61.16
CA HIS A 12 -15.98 13.70 61.97
C HIS A 12 -16.83 14.43 63.03
N LEU A 13 -18.02 13.88 63.30
CA LEU A 13 -18.90 14.35 64.37
C LEU A 13 -19.11 13.23 65.38
N VAL A 14 -18.85 13.51 66.65
CA VAL A 14 -19.01 12.55 67.76
C VAL A 14 -20.28 12.89 68.54
N LEU A 15 -21.14 11.89 68.75
CA LEU A 15 -22.37 12.01 69.53
C LEU A 15 -22.61 10.76 70.39
N SER A 16 -23.42 10.91 71.43
CA SER A 16 -23.87 9.78 72.27
C SER A 16 -25.29 9.36 71.89
N ALA A 17 -25.42 8.41 70.96
CA ALA A 17 -26.72 7.94 70.49
C ALA A 17 -27.60 7.39 71.62
N ARG A 18 -27.00 6.71 72.61
CA ARG A 18 -27.71 6.16 73.77
C ARG A 18 -28.34 7.26 74.63
N VAL A 19 -27.58 8.32 74.93
CA VAL A 19 -28.07 9.44 75.74
C VAL A 19 -29.16 10.22 75.00
N ILE A 20 -29.01 10.43 73.69
CA ILE A 20 -30.03 11.06 72.85
C ILE A 20 -31.31 10.22 72.84
N PHE A 21 -31.20 8.92 72.61
CA PHE A 21 -32.33 7.99 72.59
C PHE A 21 -33.10 8.02 73.92
N LEU A 22 -32.40 7.87 75.05
CA LEU A 22 -33.03 7.90 76.38
C LEU A 22 -33.69 9.26 76.67
N SER A 23 -33.11 10.35 76.19
CA SER A 23 -33.66 11.70 76.38
C SER A 23 -34.92 11.98 75.53
N LEU A 24 -35.01 11.43 74.31
CA LEU A 24 -36.11 11.69 73.37
C LEU A 24 -37.24 10.65 73.41
N ALA A 25 -36.94 9.41 73.79
CA ALA A 25 -37.91 8.32 73.70
C ALA A 25 -39.10 8.52 74.65
N ASN A 26 -40.31 8.40 74.09
CA ASN A 26 -41.57 8.50 74.83
C ASN A 26 -42.03 7.14 75.42
N PHE A 27 -41.62 6.03 74.79
CA PHE A 27 -41.96 4.68 75.21
C PHE A 27 -40.66 3.88 75.34
N LEU A 28 -40.39 3.39 76.56
CA LEU A 28 -39.18 2.65 76.89
C LEU A 28 -39.54 1.39 77.67
N LEU A 29 -38.76 0.32 77.45
CA LEU A 29 -38.78 -0.88 78.28
C LEU A 29 -38.11 -0.60 79.63
N ASP A 30 -38.48 -1.36 80.68
CA ASP A 30 -38.16 -1.08 82.09
C ASP A 30 -36.69 -0.72 82.37
N ASP A 31 -35.73 -1.43 81.78
CA ASP A 31 -34.31 -1.16 82.02
C ASP A 31 -33.84 0.18 81.43
N ASN A 32 -34.38 0.55 80.26
CA ASN A 32 -34.12 1.86 79.66
C ASN A 32 -34.83 2.97 80.43
N LEU A 33 -35.99 2.68 81.03
CA LEU A 33 -36.75 3.63 81.83
C LEU A 33 -36.00 3.99 83.12
N LYS A 34 -35.46 2.98 83.83
CA LYS A 34 -34.59 3.20 85.00
C LYS A 34 -33.33 4.00 84.65
N GLU A 35 -32.72 3.73 83.50
CA GLU A 35 -31.54 4.46 83.04
C GLU A 35 -31.87 5.92 82.70
N LYS A 36 -33.01 6.16 82.04
CA LYS A 36 -33.52 7.52 81.76
C LYS A 36 -33.79 8.28 83.06
N GLU A 37 -34.45 7.67 84.04
CA GLU A 37 -34.72 8.27 85.36
C GLU A 37 -33.42 8.68 86.06
N LYS A 38 -32.37 7.85 86.01
CA LYS A 38 -31.06 8.18 86.60
C LYS A 38 -30.41 9.40 85.95
N PHE A 39 -30.49 9.52 84.63
CA PHE A 39 -29.97 10.69 83.92
C PHE A 39 -30.80 11.95 84.22
N LEU A 40 -32.13 11.84 84.22
CA LEU A 40 -33.04 12.96 84.50
C LEU A 40 -33.01 13.43 85.96
N ALA A 41 -32.56 12.59 86.89
CA ALA A 41 -32.33 12.99 88.28
C ALA A 41 -31.17 14.00 88.44
N HIS A 42 -30.25 14.07 87.48
CA HIS A 42 -29.04 14.91 87.56
C HIS A 42 -28.96 15.99 86.49
N PHE A 43 -29.64 15.80 85.36
CA PHE A 43 -29.61 16.70 84.21
C PHE A 43 -31.00 16.81 83.62
N SER A 44 -31.37 18.01 83.18
CA SER A 44 -32.55 18.20 82.34
C SER A 44 -32.41 17.48 81.00
N LYS A 45 -33.54 17.25 80.33
CA LYS A 45 -33.55 16.68 78.97
C LYS A 45 -32.69 17.50 78.01
N GLU A 46 -32.80 18.82 78.08
CA GLU A 46 -32.09 19.76 77.22
C GLU A 46 -30.58 19.68 77.46
N GLU A 47 -30.12 19.59 78.71
CA GLU A 47 -28.71 19.41 79.06
C GLU A 47 -28.16 18.07 78.58
N LEU A 48 -28.94 16.99 78.64
CA LEU A 48 -28.54 15.68 78.11
C LEU A 48 -28.40 15.71 76.58
N LEU A 49 -29.32 16.39 75.88
CA LEU A 49 -29.25 16.56 74.42
C LEU A 49 -28.06 17.43 74.01
N GLU A 50 -27.75 18.47 74.76
CA GLU A 50 -26.57 19.32 74.54
C GLU A 50 -25.27 18.53 74.77
N LYS A 51 -25.13 17.86 75.92
CA LYS A 51 -23.94 17.04 76.25
C LYS A 51 -23.73 15.88 75.28
N ALA A 52 -24.81 15.37 74.70
CA ALA A 52 -24.73 14.31 73.69
C ALA A 52 -24.48 14.81 72.27
N ASN A 53 -24.27 16.12 72.07
CA ASN A 53 -24.09 16.79 70.77
C ASN A 53 -25.28 16.65 69.80
N PHE A 54 -26.50 16.47 70.32
CA PHE A 54 -27.69 16.30 69.49
C PHE A 54 -27.96 17.51 68.58
N TYR A 55 -27.89 18.71 69.14
CA TYR A 55 -28.19 19.94 68.37
C TYR A 55 -27.13 20.22 67.30
N ALA A 56 -25.85 19.94 67.60
CA ALA A 56 -24.78 20.01 66.61
C ALA A 56 -25.01 19.02 65.46
N PHE A 57 -25.43 17.78 65.77
CA PHE A 57 -25.78 16.79 64.75
C PHE A 57 -27.02 17.17 63.93
N SER A 58 -28.07 17.65 64.59
CA SER A 58 -29.30 18.11 63.91
C SER A 58 -28.99 19.28 62.98
N LYS A 59 -28.16 20.24 63.42
CA LYS A 59 -27.71 21.36 62.61
C LYS A 59 -26.87 20.89 61.42
N PHE A 60 -25.93 19.96 61.63
CA PHE A 60 -25.14 19.37 60.56
C PHE A 60 -26.03 18.71 59.49
N LEU A 61 -27.02 17.90 59.89
CA LEU A 61 -27.94 17.28 58.94
C LEU A 61 -28.73 18.32 58.13
N GLN A 62 -29.24 19.36 58.79
CA GLN A 62 -30.11 20.35 58.15
C GLN A 62 -29.34 21.39 57.32
N GLN A 63 -28.10 21.73 57.71
CA GLN A 63 -27.38 22.89 57.16
C GLN A 63 -26.07 22.54 56.45
N ASP A 64 -25.41 21.43 56.78
CA ASP A 64 -24.08 21.11 56.22
C ASP A 64 -24.12 19.88 55.30
N PHE A 65 -24.96 18.90 55.63
CA PHE A 65 -25.12 17.67 54.88
C PHE A 65 -26.01 17.86 53.64
N ILE A 66 -27.22 18.39 53.82
CA ILE A 66 -28.24 18.53 52.76
C ILE A 66 -27.96 19.74 51.85
N THR A 67 -27.16 20.71 52.30
CA THR A 67 -26.81 21.88 51.49
C THR A 67 -25.84 21.54 50.36
N ASN A 68 -26.03 22.25 49.24
CA ASN A 68 -25.23 22.15 48.02
C ASN A 68 -25.15 20.72 47.46
N THR A 69 -26.12 19.84 47.78
CA THR A 69 -26.16 18.46 47.29
C THR A 69 -26.12 18.39 45.76
N GLN A 70 -26.87 19.27 45.07
CA GLN A 70 -26.84 19.36 43.61
C GLN A 70 -25.46 19.75 43.08
N GLU A 71 -24.77 20.71 43.72
CA GLU A 71 -23.42 21.11 43.33
C GLU A 71 -22.40 20.00 43.58
N LYS A 72 -22.50 19.29 44.72
CA LYS A 72 -21.68 18.12 45.05
C LYS A 72 -21.86 17.01 43.98
N ILE A 73 -23.10 16.70 43.62
CA ILE A 73 -23.43 15.73 42.55
C ILE A 73 -22.87 16.19 41.20
N ASN A 74 -23.08 17.46 40.82
CA ASN A 74 -22.57 18.01 39.57
C ASN A 74 -21.04 17.98 39.51
N THR A 75 -20.34 18.26 40.62
CA THR A 75 -18.88 18.20 40.71
C THR A 75 -18.36 16.78 40.55
N VAL A 76 -18.94 15.80 41.25
CA VAL A 76 -18.56 14.39 41.11
C VAL A 76 -18.84 13.86 39.69
N ASN A 77 -19.98 14.22 39.10
CA ASN A 77 -20.32 13.83 37.73
C ASN A 77 -19.37 14.45 36.70
N ARG A 78 -19.00 15.73 36.84
CA ARG A 78 -17.97 16.38 36.01
C ARG A 78 -16.63 15.66 36.11
N HIS A 79 -16.19 15.33 37.33
CA HIS A 79 -14.95 14.58 37.53
C HIS A 79 -14.98 13.19 36.86
N LYS A 80 -16.10 12.46 36.96
CA LYS A 80 -16.30 11.18 36.28
C LYS A 80 -16.23 11.33 34.75
N LEU A 81 -16.87 12.36 34.19
CA LEU A 81 -16.83 12.64 32.75
C LEU A 81 -15.41 13.00 32.29
N ILE A 82 -14.71 13.88 33.00
CA ILE A 82 -13.32 14.25 32.69
C ILE A 82 -12.40 13.01 32.73
N THR A 83 -12.53 12.17 33.76
CA THR A 83 -11.74 10.93 33.89
C THR A 83 -12.02 9.96 32.73
N LEU A 84 -13.29 9.86 32.29
CA LEU A 84 -13.65 9.05 31.14
C LEU A 84 -13.03 9.61 29.85
N ILE A 85 -13.13 10.93 29.63
CA ILE A 85 -12.52 11.61 28.47
C ILE A 85 -11.00 11.39 28.47
N ASP A 86 -10.32 11.54 29.60
CA ASP A 86 -8.88 11.30 29.72
C ASP A 86 -8.49 9.87 29.37
N LYS A 87 -9.27 8.88 29.84
CA LYS A 87 -9.07 7.47 29.47
C LYS A 87 -9.22 7.24 27.97
N HIS A 88 -10.16 7.93 27.32
CA HIS A 88 -10.36 7.84 25.87
C HIS A 88 -9.25 8.57 25.09
N LEU A 89 -8.86 9.77 25.50
CA LEU A 89 -7.76 10.55 24.91
C LEU A 89 -6.46 9.75 24.95
N ASN A 90 -6.10 9.16 26.09
CA ASN A 90 -4.90 8.33 26.22
C ASN A 90 -4.90 7.11 25.27
N LYS A 91 -6.07 6.46 25.11
CA LYS A 91 -6.22 5.36 24.14
C LYS A 91 -6.09 5.84 22.71
N LEU A 92 -6.71 6.98 22.39
CA LEU A 92 -6.69 7.57 21.06
C LEU A 92 -5.28 8.04 20.67
N GLU A 93 -4.54 8.66 21.59
CA GLU A 93 -3.14 9.04 21.39
C GLU A 93 -2.24 7.84 21.08
N LYS A 94 -2.40 6.75 21.84
CA LYS A 94 -1.69 5.50 21.57
C LYS A 94 -2.04 4.93 20.20
N GLY A 95 -3.32 4.98 19.83
CA GLY A 95 -3.80 4.58 18.50
C GLY A 95 -3.19 5.42 17.38
N ILE A 96 -3.22 6.75 17.51
CA ILE A 96 -2.64 7.70 16.54
C ILE A 96 -1.13 7.47 16.38
N SER A 97 -0.39 7.33 17.49
CA SER A 97 1.05 7.07 17.45
C SER A 97 1.36 5.76 16.70
N THR A 98 0.59 4.71 17.00
CA THR A 98 0.75 3.42 16.34
C THR A 98 0.43 3.50 14.84
N PHE A 99 -0.66 4.20 14.48
CA PHE A 99 -1.05 4.42 13.09
C PHE A 99 0.01 5.21 12.31
N LYS A 100 0.58 6.27 12.89
CA LYS A 100 1.66 7.04 12.26
C LYS A 100 2.88 6.19 11.92
N ASN A 101 3.32 5.34 12.85
CA ASN A 101 4.49 4.47 12.63
C ASN A 101 4.23 3.46 11.51
N SER A 102 3.03 2.89 11.48
CA SER A 102 2.61 1.97 10.43
C SER A 102 2.42 2.66 9.07
N LEU A 103 1.86 3.87 9.04
CA LEU A 103 1.76 4.69 7.83
C LEU A 103 3.16 5.02 7.27
N GLN A 104 4.14 5.30 8.13
CA GLN A 104 5.52 5.48 7.68
C GLN A 104 6.09 4.19 7.09
N SER A 105 5.82 3.05 7.73
CA SER A 105 6.23 1.73 7.24
C SER A 105 5.56 1.37 5.91
N PHE A 106 4.31 1.81 5.71
CA PHE A 106 3.54 1.69 4.47
C PHE A 106 4.14 2.56 3.35
N LYS A 107 4.46 3.83 3.65
CA LYS A 107 5.16 4.74 2.71
C LYS A 107 6.48 4.18 2.23
N ASN A 108 7.27 3.62 3.14
CA ASN A 108 8.57 3.02 2.80
C ASN A 108 8.37 1.82 1.86
N GLN A 109 7.41 0.92 2.16
CA GLN A 109 7.13 -0.24 1.32
C GLN A 109 6.63 0.16 -0.08
N ILE A 110 5.74 1.16 -0.17
CA ILE A 110 5.30 1.70 -1.47
C ILE A 110 6.51 2.20 -2.26
N LYS A 111 7.39 2.98 -1.62
CA LYS A 111 8.58 3.53 -2.27
C LYS A 111 9.49 2.42 -2.80
N GLU A 112 9.75 1.39 -1.99
CA GLU A 112 10.56 0.24 -2.39
C GLU A 112 9.93 -0.50 -3.58
N SER A 113 8.63 -0.81 -3.50
CA SER A 113 7.94 -1.50 -4.60
C SER A 113 7.88 -0.65 -5.87
N MET A 114 7.73 0.67 -5.78
CA MET A 114 7.84 1.57 -6.94
C MET A 114 9.22 1.50 -7.59
N GLN A 115 10.29 1.54 -6.78
CA GLN A 115 11.66 1.44 -7.28
C GLN A 115 11.90 0.08 -7.96
N ASN A 116 11.40 -1.00 -7.36
CA ASN A 116 11.49 -2.34 -7.93
C ASN A 116 10.75 -2.42 -9.27
N LEU A 117 9.50 -1.94 -9.34
CA LEU A 117 8.71 -1.94 -10.58
C LEU A 117 9.37 -1.15 -11.70
N HIS A 118 9.94 0.02 -11.38
CA HIS A 118 10.70 0.80 -12.36
C HIS A 118 11.93 0.03 -12.84
N SER A 119 12.71 -0.56 -11.92
CA SER A 119 13.87 -1.38 -12.26
C SER A 119 13.50 -2.61 -13.10
N ILE A 120 12.34 -3.23 -12.83
CA ILE A 120 11.81 -4.35 -13.60
C ILE A 120 11.48 -3.88 -15.03
N ALA A 121 10.78 -2.75 -15.18
CA ALA A 121 10.45 -2.18 -16.49
C ALA A 121 11.71 -1.85 -17.31
N GLU A 122 12.68 -1.15 -16.71
CA GLU A 122 13.95 -0.85 -17.37
C GLU A 122 14.72 -2.12 -17.76
N LYS A 123 14.72 -3.15 -16.89
CA LYS A 123 15.34 -4.43 -17.19
C LYS A 123 14.66 -5.09 -18.39
N SER A 124 13.34 -5.11 -18.45
CA SER A 124 12.61 -5.65 -19.60
C SER A 124 12.91 -4.89 -20.90
N GLN A 125 13.11 -3.58 -20.84
CA GLN A 125 13.56 -2.81 -22.01
C GLN A 125 14.96 -3.21 -22.47
N ARG A 126 15.90 -3.40 -21.55
CA ARG A 126 17.26 -3.87 -21.86
C ARG A 126 17.27 -5.30 -22.39
N ASP A 127 16.50 -6.19 -21.77
CA ASP A 127 16.36 -7.58 -22.21
C ASP A 127 15.78 -7.63 -23.63
N PHE A 128 14.85 -6.72 -23.95
CA PHE A 128 14.30 -6.59 -25.30
C PHE A 128 15.35 -6.11 -26.29
N ASP A 129 16.08 -5.03 -25.99
CA ASP A 129 17.16 -4.52 -26.85
C ASP A 129 18.22 -5.59 -27.14
N ASN A 130 18.69 -6.26 -26.08
CA ASN A 130 19.68 -7.32 -26.19
C ASN A 130 19.18 -8.50 -27.06
N SER A 131 17.90 -8.88 -26.90
CA SER A 131 17.31 -9.97 -27.69
C SER A 131 17.19 -9.58 -29.18
N ILE A 132 16.90 -8.30 -29.47
CA ILE A 132 16.87 -7.80 -30.85
C ILE A 132 18.27 -7.77 -31.47
N ASP A 133 19.27 -7.32 -30.72
CA ASP A 133 20.65 -7.31 -31.22
C ASP A 133 21.16 -8.75 -31.47
N GLU A 134 20.92 -9.68 -30.55
CA GLU A 134 21.27 -11.10 -30.72
C GLU A 134 20.55 -11.72 -31.93
N LEU A 135 19.27 -11.39 -32.13
CA LEU A 135 18.50 -11.83 -33.28
C LEU A 135 19.11 -11.35 -34.61
N LEU A 136 19.55 -10.09 -34.68
CA LEU A 136 20.16 -9.52 -35.88
C LEU A 136 21.56 -10.09 -36.15
N ASP A 137 22.36 -10.32 -35.11
CA ASP A 137 23.70 -10.93 -35.22
C ASP A 137 23.61 -12.40 -35.70
N ASN A 138 22.60 -13.15 -35.21
CA ASN A 138 22.32 -14.51 -35.67
C ASN A 138 21.89 -14.52 -37.14
N LEU A 139 21.03 -13.58 -37.54
CA LEU A 139 20.62 -13.42 -38.93
C LEU A 139 21.82 -13.10 -39.84
N GLU A 140 22.72 -12.20 -39.41
CA GLU A 140 23.94 -11.86 -40.13
C GLU A 140 24.77 -13.11 -40.43
N THR A 141 24.98 -13.92 -39.40
CA THR A 141 25.77 -15.16 -39.46
C THR A 141 25.12 -16.19 -40.39
N GLU A 142 23.81 -16.44 -40.23
CA GLU A 142 23.08 -17.39 -41.06
C GLU A 142 23.11 -17.05 -42.56
N ILE A 143 22.96 -15.76 -42.91
CA ILE A 143 23.00 -15.33 -44.30
C ILE A 143 24.41 -15.47 -44.86
N ARG A 144 25.45 -15.07 -44.11
CA ARG A 144 26.85 -15.26 -44.52
C ARG A 144 27.16 -16.72 -44.80
N ASP A 145 26.78 -17.62 -43.91
CA ASP A 145 27.06 -19.05 -44.06
C ASP A 145 26.40 -19.63 -45.31
N LYS A 146 25.11 -19.35 -45.52
CA LYS A 146 24.37 -19.81 -46.72
C LYS A 146 24.99 -19.25 -48.00
N MET A 147 25.31 -17.96 -48.03
CA MET A 147 25.91 -17.32 -49.19
C MET A 147 27.32 -17.82 -49.47
N TYR A 148 28.16 -17.95 -48.44
CA TYR A 148 29.55 -18.38 -48.59
C TYR A 148 29.63 -19.83 -49.04
N HIS A 149 28.76 -20.70 -48.52
CA HIS A 149 28.62 -22.07 -49.03
C HIS A 149 28.31 -22.05 -50.53
N LYS A 150 27.32 -21.24 -50.96
CA LYS A 150 26.92 -21.18 -52.37
C LYS A 150 27.99 -20.59 -53.29
N ILE A 151 28.74 -19.59 -52.81
CA ILE A 151 29.92 -19.04 -53.48
C ILE A 151 30.99 -20.12 -53.68
N GLN A 152 31.20 -21.00 -52.69
CA GLN A 152 32.20 -22.05 -52.79
C GLN A 152 31.84 -23.13 -53.81
N GLU A 153 30.57 -23.48 -53.94
CA GLU A 153 30.04 -24.37 -54.97
C GLU A 153 30.21 -23.82 -56.40
N GLY A 154 30.43 -22.51 -56.56
CA GLY A 154 30.53 -21.86 -57.85
C GLY A 154 29.16 -21.44 -58.35
N ILE A 155 28.76 -20.22 -58.01
CA ILE A 155 27.51 -19.60 -58.46
C ILE A 155 27.79 -18.50 -59.47
N GLY A 156 27.07 -18.54 -60.60
CA GLY A 156 27.16 -17.52 -61.65
C GLY A 156 26.61 -16.16 -61.19
N LYS A 157 26.97 -15.08 -61.89
CA LYS A 157 26.59 -13.70 -61.54
C LYS A 157 25.08 -13.48 -61.38
N ASN A 158 24.30 -13.91 -62.37
CA ASN A 158 22.84 -13.73 -62.35
C ASN A 158 22.18 -14.57 -61.25
N ASP A 159 22.64 -15.81 -61.10
CA ASP A 159 22.14 -16.72 -60.07
C ASP A 159 22.51 -16.23 -58.66
N PHE A 160 23.70 -15.64 -58.48
CA PHE A 160 24.17 -15.10 -57.21
C PHE A 160 23.23 -14.02 -56.69
N LYS A 161 22.88 -13.06 -57.58
CA LYS A 161 21.97 -11.98 -57.24
C LYS A 161 20.63 -12.57 -56.81
N ILE A 162 19.99 -13.36 -57.66
CA ILE A 162 18.68 -13.98 -57.38
C ILE A 162 18.71 -14.79 -56.07
N TYR A 163 19.79 -15.53 -55.84
CA TYR A 163 19.94 -16.34 -54.63
C TYR A 163 20.06 -15.49 -53.36
N LEU A 164 20.88 -14.45 -53.37
CA LEU A 164 20.99 -13.48 -52.26
C LEU A 164 19.65 -12.79 -51.99
N GLU A 165 18.93 -12.39 -53.05
CA GLU A 165 17.61 -11.76 -52.91
C GLU A 165 16.59 -12.68 -52.25
N ASN A 166 16.54 -13.94 -52.67
CA ASN A 166 15.65 -14.93 -52.09
C ASN A 166 15.99 -15.24 -50.62
N ILE A 167 17.27 -15.30 -50.29
CA ILE A 167 17.71 -15.49 -48.90
C ILE A 167 17.27 -14.31 -48.03
N LEU A 168 17.54 -13.07 -48.44
CA LEU A 168 17.16 -11.88 -47.67
C LEU A 168 15.65 -11.82 -47.44
N LYS A 169 14.84 -12.04 -48.49
CA LYS A 169 13.37 -12.10 -48.39
C LYS A 169 12.89 -13.16 -47.40
N LYS A 170 13.45 -14.37 -47.45
CA LYS A 170 13.07 -15.44 -46.52
C LYS A 170 13.38 -15.07 -45.07
N HIS A 171 14.52 -14.40 -44.81
CA HIS A 171 14.87 -14.01 -43.44
C HIS A 171 14.04 -12.83 -42.93
N ILE A 172 13.47 -11.99 -43.81
CA ILE A 172 12.48 -10.99 -43.40
C ILE A 172 11.27 -11.65 -42.73
N ASP A 173 10.70 -12.71 -43.32
CA ASP A 173 9.53 -13.38 -42.75
C ASP A 173 9.86 -14.06 -41.40
N ILE A 174 11.02 -14.71 -41.33
CA ILE A 174 11.53 -15.33 -40.10
C ILE A 174 11.72 -14.28 -39.00
N LEU A 175 12.34 -13.15 -39.35
CA LEU A 175 12.63 -12.07 -38.42
C LEU A 175 11.33 -11.48 -37.86
N ASN A 176 10.30 -11.26 -38.69
CA ASN A 176 8.98 -10.81 -38.24
C ASN A 176 8.36 -11.73 -37.17
N GLN A 177 8.49 -13.05 -37.33
CA GLN A 177 7.96 -14.00 -36.36
C GLN A 177 8.80 -13.98 -35.07
N GLN A 178 10.12 -13.96 -35.18
CA GLN A 178 11.02 -13.94 -34.03
C GLN A 178 10.88 -12.67 -33.18
N PHE A 179 10.64 -11.50 -33.80
CA PHE A 179 10.30 -10.26 -33.08
C PHE A 179 9.07 -10.42 -32.19
N LYS A 180 8.00 -11.06 -32.69
CA LYS A 180 6.77 -11.33 -31.91
C LYS A 180 7.04 -12.30 -30.78
N ASP A 181 7.83 -13.34 -31.04
CA ASP A 181 8.16 -14.34 -30.03
C ASP A 181 8.97 -13.69 -28.89
N ILE A 182 9.92 -12.79 -29.21
CA ILE A 182 10.66 -12.00 -28.23
C ILE A 182 9.73 -11.09 -27.41
N GLU A 183 8.83 -10.33 -28.06
CA GLU A 183 7.85 -9.49 -27.34
C GLU A 183 7.01 -10.34 -26.38
N ASN A 184 6.52 -11.49 -26.84
CA ASN A 184 5.72 -12.39 -26.03
C ASN A 184 6.49 -12.94 -24.82
N ILE A 185 7.72 -13.42 -25.02
CA ILE A 185 8.56 -13.97 -23.95
C ILE A 185 8.82 -12.90 -22.88
N ILE A 186 9.28 -11.72 -23.31
CA ILE A 186 9.65 -10.65 -22.39
C ILE A 186 8.43 -10.08 -21.66
N SER A 187 7.31 -9.91 -22.35
CA SER A 187 6.06 -9.44 -21.73
C SER A 187 5.53 -10.46 -20.71
N ASN A 188 5.60 -11.77 -21.00
CA ASN A 188 5.22 -12.79 -20.02
C ASN A 188 6.14 -12.80 -18.79
N ASN A 189 7.46 -12.65 -18.99
CA ASN A 189 8.43 -12.56 -17.89
C ASN A 189 8.21 -11.30 -17.03
N LEU A 190 7.95 -10.16 -17.68
CA LEU A 190 7.61 -8.91 -17.01
C LEU A 190 6.37 -9.09 -16.11
N ILE A 191 5.33 -9.70 -16.66
CA ILE A 191 4.09 -9.97 -15.94
C ILE A 191 4.32 -10.85 -14.71
N ALA A 192 5.08 -11.94 -14.86
CA ALA A 192 5.40 -12.83 -13.74
C ALA A 192 6.19 -12.09 -12.65
N THR A 193 7.16 -11.25 -13.05
CA THR A 193 8.01 -10.50 -12.11
C THR A 193 7.22 -9.40 -11.38
N ILE A 194 6.34 -8.68 -12.10
CA ILE A 194 5.39 -7.74 -11.49
C ILE A 194 4.49 -8.47 -10.52
N GLN A 195 4.04 -9.68 -10.88
CA GLN A 195 3.20 -10.46 -10.00
C GLN A 195 3.90 -10.77 -8.67
N GLU A 196 5.13 -11.27 -8.72
CA GLU A 196 5.89 -11.53 -7.49
C GLU A 196 6.07 -10.28 -6.62
N GLU A 197 6.30 -9.11 -7.24
CA GLU A 197 6.45 -7.85 -6.50
C GLU A 197 5.13 -7.42 -5.82
N LEU A 198 4.01 -7.55 -6.52
CA LEU A 198 2.69 -7.22 -5.98
C LEU A 198 2.25 -8.22 -4.90
N GLU A 199 2.61 -9.49 -5.00
CA GLU A 199 2.36 -10.50 -3.96
C GLU A 199 3.16 -10.20 -2.69
N LYS A 200 4.44 -9.81 -2.82
CA LYS A 200 5.27 -9.37 -1.67
C LYS A 200 4.66 -8.15 -1.00
N PHE A 201 4.26 -7.15 -1.79
CA PHE A 201 3.57 -5.97 -1.30
C PHE A 201 2.30 -6.35 -0.53
N ASN A 202 1.43 -7.17 -1.12
CA ASN A 202 0.20 -7.65 -0.50
C ASN A 202 0.44 -8.42 0.79
N HIS A 203 1.45 -9.29 0.82
CA HIS A 203 1.82 -10.02 2.03
C HIS A 203 2.19 -9.05 3.17
N TYR A 204 3.00 -8.04 2.85
CA TYR A 204 3.36 -6.99 3.80
C TYR A 204 2.14 -6.19 4.28
N MET A 205 1.21 -5.88 3.40
CA MET A 205 -0.04 -5.18 3.76
C MET A 205 -0.91 -6.00 4.70
N ASN A 206 -1.08 -7.29 4.42
CA ASN A 206 -1.79 -8.19 5.32
C ASN A 206 -1.14 -8.27 6.72
N MET A 207 0.20 -8.21 6.80
CA MET A 207 0.89 -8.16 8.10
C MET A 207 0.60 -6.87 8.85
N ILE A 208 0.57 -5.73 8.16
CA ILE A 208 0.20 -4.44 8.75
C ILE A 208 -1.26 -4.47 9.23
N GLU A 209 -2.19 -4.95 8.41
CA GLU A 209 -3.61 -5.05 8.77
C GLU A 209 -3.84 -5.89 10.03
N ARG A 210 -3.19 -7.06 10.13
CA ARG A 210 -3.26 -7.93 11.31
C ARG A 210 -2.74 -7.26 12.58
N ARG A 211 -1.74 -6.39 12.47
CA ARG A 211 -1.28 -5.60 13.63
C ARG A 211 -2.33 -4.60 14.08
N TYR A 212 -3.15 -4.06 13.16
CA TYR A 212 -4.22 -3.11 13.47
C TYR A 212 -5.48 -3.76 14.04
N SER A 213 -5.91 -4.90 13.51
CA SER A 213 -7.07 -5.63 14.05
C SER A 213 -6.85 -6.01 15.53
N ASN A 214 -5.63 -6.39 15.90
CA ASN A 214 -5.22 -6.63 17.29
C ASN A 214 -5.30 -5.40 18.21
N LEU A 215 -5.39 -4.19 17.64
CA LEU A 215 -5.53 -2.93 18.36
C LEU A 215 -6.97 -2.41 18.39
N ASN A 216 -7.95 -3.18 17.89
CA ASN A 216 -9.33 -2.75 17.63
C ASN A 216 -9.42 -1.50 16.73
N ILE A 217 -8.43 -1.30 15.85
CA ILE A 217 -8.45 -0.25 14.85
C ILE A 217 -8.79 -0.92 13.51
N SER A 218 -9.97 -0.63 12.96
CA SER A 218 -10.32 -1.06 11.61
C SER A 218 -9.60 -0.17 10.61
N VAL A 219 -8.59 -0.71 9.95
CA VAL A 219 -7.92 -0.04 8.83
C VAL A 219 -8.28 -0.82 7.57
N ASN A 220 -9.09 -0.21 6.71
CA ASN A 220 -9.39 -0.80 5.41
C ASN A 220 -8.18 -0.54 4.47
N LEU A 221 -7.26 -1.48 4.45
CA LEU A 221 -6.22 -1.54 3.42
C LEU A 221 -6.84 -2.23 2.21
N ASN A 222 -7.61 -1.51 1.39
CA ASN A 222 -8.26 -2.07 0.19
C ASN A 222 -7.30 -3.02 -0.53
N ASN A 223 -7.62 -4.32 -0.49
CA ASN A 223 -6.75 -5.38 -0.99
C ASN A 223 -6.38 -5.07 -2.44
N PHE A 224 -5.09 -5.07 -2.75
CA PHE A 224 -4.61 -5.08 -4.13
C PHE A 224 -5.08 -6.42 -4.72
N ASN A 225 -6.29 -6.47 -5.27
CA ASN A 225 -6.90 -7.73 -5.70
C ASN A 225 -6.07 -8.32 -6.82
N MET A 226 -5.37 -9.37 -6.44
CA MET A 226 -4.42 -10.07 -7.26
C MET A 226 -4.89 -11.51 -7.38
N PRO A 227 -5.24 -11.95 -8.59
CA PRO A 227 -5.70 -13.32 -8.80
C PRO A 227 -4.55 -14.30 -8.54
N ASN A 228 -4.88 -15.47 -7.98
CA ASN A 228 -3.93 -16.57 -7.86
C ASN A 228 -3.74 -17.21 -9.24
N GLY A 229 -2.72 -16.75 -9.97
CA GLY A 229 -2.29 -17.34 -11.23
C GLY A 229 -2.85 -16.63 -12.46
N ILE A 230 -2.01 -16.57 -13.50
CA ILE A 230 -2.31 -15.89 -14.76
C ILE A 230 -2.60 -16.97 -15.81
N ASN A 231 -3.88 -17.19 -16.09
CA ASN A 231 -4.28 -17.93 -17.28
C ASN A 231 -4.52 -16.91 -18.39
N LYS A 232 -3.79 -17.01 -19.52
CA LYS A 232 -3.82 -16.02 -20.62
C LYS A 232 -5.22 -15.74 -21.21
N ALA A 233 -6.19 -16.61 -20.94
CA ALA A 233 -7.57 -16.50 -21.41
C ALA A 233 -8.55 -15.90 -20.38
N GLU A 234 -8.17 -15.79 -19.10
CA GLU A 234 -9.08 -15.39 -18.02
C GLU A 234 -8.45 -14.25 -17.21
N PHE A 235 -8.44 -13.05 -17.79
CA PHE A 235 -8.04 -11.82 -17.11
C PHE A 235 -9.12 -11.43 -16.08
N THR A 236 -9.02 -11.99 -14.87
CA THR A 236 -9.91 -11.70 -13.74
C THR A 236 -9.82 -10.25 -13.24
N LEU A 237 -10.94 -9.69 -12.77
CA LEU A 237 -11.12 -8.31 -12.32
C LEU A 237 -10.18 -7.95 -11.14
N GLY A 238 -9.09 -7.23 -11.42
CA GLY A 238 -8.05 -6.87 -10.43
C GLY A 238 -6.88 -6.08 -11.02
N THR A 239 -5.85 -5.79 -10.22
CA THR A 239 -4.65 -5.05 -10.66
C THR A 239 -3.86 -5.76 -11.76
N MET A 240 -3.91 -7.09 -11.80
CA MET A 240 -3.30 -7.89 -12.86
C MET A 240 -4.04 -7.85 -14.20
N SER A 241 -5.36 -7.65 -14.21
CA SER A 241 -6.11 -7.42 -15.46
C SER A 241 -5.69 -6.10 -16.11
N LEU A 242 -5.44 -5.06 -15.30
CA LEU A 242 -4.91 -3.79 -15.77
C LEU A 242 -3.50 -3.96 -16.38
N VAL A 243 -2.58 -4.62 -15.67
CA VAL A 243 -1.21 -4.93 -16.16
C VAL A 243 -1.26 -5.66 -17.51
N ALA A 244 -2.05 -6.72 -17.61
CA ALA A 244 -2.18 -7.47 -18.85
C ALA A 244 -2.81 -6.65 -19.98
N THR A 245 -3.77 -5.77 -19.66
CA THR A 245 -4.39 -4.87 -20.65
C THR A 245 -3.39 -3.86 -21.20
N ILE A 246 -2.48 -3.32 -20.38
CA ILE A 246 -1.46 -2.38 -20.86
C ILE A 246 -0.47 -3.08 -21.80
N LEU A 247 -0.07 -4.30 -21.45
CA LEU A 247 0.97 -5.04 -22.18
C LEU A 247 0.42 -5.69 -23.47
N PHE A 248 -0.76 -6.32 -23.39
CA PHE A 248 -1.36 -7.08 -24.48
C PHE A 248 -2.61 -6.46 -25.10
N GLY A 249 -3.23 -5.48 -24.43
CA GLY A 249 -4.38 -4.75 -24.95
C GLY A 249 -3.93 -3.59 -25.84
N GLY A 250 -4.52 -3.50 -27.03
CA GLY A 250 -4.18 -2.50 -28.04
C GLY A 250 -3.62 -3.13 -29.31
N PRO A 251 -3.45 -2.33 -30.38
CA PRO A 251 -2.90 -2.84 -31.63
C PRO A 251 -1.43 -3.18 -31.40
N THR A 252 -1.13 -4.46 -31.11
CA THR A 252 0.17 -5.08 -31.46
C THR A 252 0.22 -5.09 -32.98
N ALA A 253 0.44 -3.90 -33.56
CA ALA A 253 0.41 -3.70 -34.99
C ALA A 253 1.47 -4.60 -35.60
N ILE A 254 1.02 -5.57 -36.38
CA ILE A 254 1.84 -6.37 -37.27
C ILE A 254 2.45 -5.41 -38.30
N ILE A 255 3.54 -4.75 -37.95
CA ILE A 255 4.36 -4.01 -38.89
C ILE A 255 5.78 -4.07 -38.33
N VAL A 256 6.61 -4.98 -38.80
CA VAL A 256 8.05 -4.87 -38.48
C VAL A 256 8.96 -4.97 -39.70
N LEU A 257 8.59 -5.60 -40.82
CA LEU A 257 9.49 -5.58 -42.01
C LEU A 257 8.77 -5.52 -43.37
N GLY A 258 7.44 -5.38 -43.39
CA GLY A 258 6.66 -5.32 -44.63
C GLY A 258 7.19 -4.25 -45.60
N VAL A 259 7.65 -3.10 -45.08
CA VAL A 259 8.24 -2.02 -45.88
C VAL A 259 9.62 -2.37 -46.48
N LEU A 260 10.43 -3.22 -45.84
CA LEU A 260 11.70 -3.67 -46.43
C LEU A 260 11.48 -4.62 -47.62
N SER A 261 10.32 -5.27 -47.68
CA SER A 261 9.96 -6.17 -48.78
C SER A 261 9.48 -5.45 -50.04
N SER A 262 8.91 -4.25 -49.91
CA SER A 262 8.21 -3.54 -51.00
C SER A 262 9.04 -2.49 -51.73
N GLU A 263 10.11 -1.96 -51.15
CA GLU A 263 10.91 -0.88 -51.75
C GLU A 263 12.41 -1.17 -51.80
N ILE A 264 12.85 -1.86 -52.86
CA ILE A 264 13.99 -1.56 -53.77
C ILE A 264 15.41 -1.25 -53.19
N THR A 265 15.60 -0.89 -51.92
CA THR A 265 16.81 -0.25 -51.39
C THR A 265 17.91 -1.26 -51.05
N ILE A 266 17.58 -2.36 -50.38
CA ILE A 266 18.51 -3.46 -50.07
C ILE A 266 19.11 -4.04 -51.38
N PHE A 267 18.33 -4.04 -52.47
CA PHE A 267 18.71 -4.62 -53.76
C PHE A 267 19.52 -3.68 -54.66
N LYS A 268 19.47 -2.37 -54.43
CA LYS A 268 20.30 -1.37 -55.14
C LYS A 268 21.77 -1.44 -54.72
N SER A 269 22.07 -1.74 -53.46
CA SER A 269 23.45 -1.90 -52.96
C SER A 269 24.18 -3.06 -53.61
N ILE A 270 23.43 -4.10 -53.95
CA ILE A 270 23.92 -5.27 -54.67
C ILE A 270 24.43 -4.78 -56.03
N SER A 271 23.62 -4.14 -56.89
CA SER A 271 24.00 -3.84 -58.28
C SER A 271 25.31 -3.04 -58.50
N ASN A 272 25.73 -2.19 -57.57
CA ASN A 272 26.86 -1.27 -57.76
C ASN A 272 28.26 -1.90 -57.61
N TYR A 273 28.36 -3.11 -57.06
CA TYR A 273 29.64 -3.78 -56.83
C TYR A 273 29.97 -4.85 -57.87
N PHE A 274 29.18 -4.96 -58.95
CA PHE A 274 29.32 -6.04 -59.93
C PHE A 274 30.10 -5.64 -61.19
N SER A 275 31.43 -5.76 -61.18
CA SER A 275 32.29 -5.74 -62.40
C SER A 275 32.25 -7.09 -63.15
N ASP A 276 32.68 -7.11 -64.41
CA ASP A 276 32.43 -8.22 -65.36
C ASP A 276 33.39 -9.43 -65.28
N ASP A 277 34.18 -9.60 -64.22
CA ASP A 277 35.06 -10.78 -64.03
C ASP A 277 35.05 -11.28 -62.58
N TYR A 278 34.01 -12.03 -62.20
CA TYR A 278 33.77 -12.36 -60.80
C TYR A 278 34.69 -13.45 -60.23
N LYS A 279 35.59 -13.04 -59.33
CA LYS A 279 36.30 -13.96 -58.42
C LYS A 279 35.45 -14.21 -57.16
N LYS A 280 35.53 -15.41 -56.56
CA LYS A 280 34.83 -15.78 -55.30
C LYS A 280 35.00 -14.74 -54.18
N SER A 281 36.14 -14.05 -54.12
CA SER A 281 36.42 -12.98 -53.16
C SER A 281 35.53 -11.74 -53.31
N GLU A 282 35.15 -11.39 -54.53
CA GLU A 282 34.26 -10.26 -54.81
C GLU A 282 32.82 -10.58 -54.39
N GLN A 283 32.37 -11.83 -54.62
CA GLN A 283 31.06 -12.29 -54.15
C GLN A 283 30.93 -12.21 -52.63
N LYS A 284 31.98 -12.59 -51.89
CA LYS A 284 31.99 -12.50 -50.41
C LYS A 284 31.92 -11.05 -49.92
N LYS A 285 32.64 -10.13 -50.57
CA LYS A 285 32.58 -8.69 -50.24
C LYS A 285 31.18 -8.11 -50.51
N ALA A 286 30.59 -8.45 -51.66
CA ALA A 286 29.23 -8.04 -52.00
C ALA A 286 28.21 -8.59 -51.00
N THR A 287 28.34 -9.86 -50.60
CA THR A 287 27.52 -10.47 -49.53
C THR A 287 27.64 -9.68 -48.22
N ASN A 288 28.85 -9.43 -47.71
CA ASN A 288 29.01 -8.73 -46.43
C ASN A 288 28.38 -7.35 -46.45
N LYS A 289 28.64 -6.58 -47.52
CA LYS A 289 28.09 -5.24 -47.66
C LYS A 289 26.56 -5.26 -47.74
N ALA A 290 25.99 -6.21 -48.48
CA ALA A 290 24.54 -6.36 -48.59
C ALA A 290 23.90 -6.69 -47.24
N ILE A 291 24.54 -7.52 -46.42
CA ILE A 291 24.07 -7.87 -45.08
C ILE A 291 24.18 -6.67 -44.13
N GLU A 292 25.31 -5.95 -44.15
CA GLU A 292 25.49 -4.72 -43.35
C GLU A 292 24.44 -3.65 -43.69
N ASP A 293 24.20 -3.42 -44.99
CA ASP A 293 23.18 -2.48 -45.46
C ASP A 293 21.77 -2.97 -45.04
N PHE A 294 21.49 -4.27 -45.16
CA PHE A 294 20.23 -4.88 -44.73
C PHE A 294 19.92 -4.68 -43.24
N ILE A 295 20.89 -4.97 -42.36
CA ILE A 295 20.74 -4.80 -40.91
C ILE A 295 20.60 -3.33 -40.55
N LYS A 296 21.35 -2.45 -41.20
CA LYS A 296 21.25 -1.01 -41.01
C LYS A 296 19.87 -0.47 -41.42
N ASP A 297 19.30 -0.98 -42.52
CA ASP A 297 17.96 -0.62 -42.96
C ASP A 297 16.89 -1.10 -41.97
N ILE A 298 17.04 -2.30 -41.39
CA ILE A 298 16.17 -2.77 -40.30
C ILE A 298 16.25 -1.82 -39.10
N LYS A 299 17.45 -1.53 -38.60
CA LYS A 299 17.65 -0.68 -37.42
C LYS A 299 17.17 0.77 -37.62
N LYS A 300 17.18 1.28 -38.85
CA LYS A 300 16.75 2.64 -39.20
C LYS A 300 15.32 2.73 -39.73
N ASN A 301 14.64 1.61 -39.88
CA ASN A 301 13.27 1.60 -40.34
C ASN A 301 12.37 2.25 -39.27
N LYS A 302 11.63 3.29 -39.67
CA LYS A 302 10.78 4.05 -38.74
C LYS A 302 9.66 3.21 -38.12
N GLU A 303 9.16 2.21 -38.82
CA GLU A 303 8.12 1.30 -38.30
C GLU A 303 8.71 0.39 -37.23
N VAL A 304 9.91 -0.16 -37.47
CA VAL A 304 10.68 -0.91 -36.46
C VAL A 304 10.94 -0.01 -35.26
N GLU A 305 11.50 1.19 -35.45
CA GLU A 305 11.78 2.13 -34.37
C GLU A 305 10.51 2.46 -33.55
N ASN A 306 9.40 2.77 -34.22
CA ASN A 306 8.12 3.05 -33.56
C ASN A 306 7.59 1.83 -32.80
N PHE A 307 7.74 0.62 -33.34
CA PHE A 307 7.38 -0.63 -32.67
C PHE A 307 8.19 -0.84 -31.38
N LEU A 308 9.52 -0.70 -31.47
CA LEU A 308 10.41 -0.83 -30.30
C LEU A 308 10.05 0.22 -29.23
N ILE A 309 9.84 1.48 -29.62
CA ILE A 309 9.41 2.56 -28.71
C ILE A 309 8.07 2.23 -28.06
N THR A 310 7.12 1.69 -28.82
CA THR A 310 5.78 1.35 -28.31
C THR A 310 5.86 0.26 -27.24
N ILE A 311 6.61 -0.82 -27.49
CA ILE A 311 6.82 -1.89 -26.51
C ILE A 311 7.48 -1.35 -25.24
N LYS A 312 8.57 -0.59 -25.40
CA LYS A 312 9.27 0.02 -24.26
C LYS A 312 8.36 0.91 -23.42
N ARG A 313 7.48 1.69 -24.07
CA ARG A 313 6.50 2.54 -23.40
C ARG A 313 5.47 1.73 -22.64
N LYS A 314 4.99 0.60 -23.18
CA LYS A 314 4.07 -0.30 -22.45
C LYS A 314 4.66 -0.77 -21.12
N TYR A 315 5.96 -1.08 -21.07
CA TYR A 315 6.63 -1.51 -19.85
C TYR A 315 6.69 -0.40 -18.80
N ILE A 316 7.00 0.83 -19.20
CA ILE A 316 7.00 2.00 -18.30
C ILE A 316 5.58 2.33 -17.82
N ASN A 317 4.63 2.44 -18.74
CA ASN A 317 3.23 2.74 -18.42
C ASN A 317 2.65 1.74 -17.42
N CYS A 318 3.03 0.46 -17.54
CA CYS A 318 2.63 -0.57 -16.59
C CYS A 318 3.11 -0.25 -15.16
N ALA A 319 4.37 0.11 -14.99
CA ALA A 319 4.91 0.52 -13.69
C ALA A 319 4.25 1.81 -13.16
N GLU A 320 3.98 2.78 -14.04
CA GLU A 320 3.32 4.05 -13.70
C GLU A 320 1.87 3.86 -13.23
N GLU A 321 1.08 3.02 -13.90
CA GLU A 321 -0.31 2.77 -13.49
C GLU A 321 -0.38 2.03 -12.15
N ILE A 322 0.55 1.10 -11.88
CA ILE A 322 0.66 0.48 -10.56
C ILE A 322 1.01 1.52 -9.50
N ASN A 323 1.96 2.42 -9.81
CA ASN A 323 2.34 3.51 -8.92
C ASN A 323 1.14 4.42 -8.58
N GLN A 324 0.32 4.80 -9.57
CA GLN A 324 -0.89 5.59 -9.32
C GLN A 324 -1.81 4.91 -8.30
N LYS A 325 -2.01 3.59 -8.40
CA LYS A 325 -2.80 2.83 -7.42
C LYS A 325 -2.18 2.83 -6.03
N PHE A 326 -0.85 2.72 -5.92
CA PHE A 326 -0.17 2.85 -4.64
C PHE A 326 -0.36 4.25 -4.02
N GLN A 327 -0.31 5.32 -4.82
CA GLN A 327 -0.55 6.68 -4.33
C GLN A 327 -1.98 6.84 -3.80
N THR A 328 -2.99 6.36 -4.53
CA THR A 328 -4.39 6.40 -4.06
C THR A 328 -4.57 5.65 -2.74
N LEU A 329 -3.91 4.50 -2.57
CA LEU A 329 -3.94 3.78 -1.30
C LEU A 329 -3.30 4.60 -0.18
N LEU A 330 -2.18 5.27 -0.45
CA LEU A 330 -1.51 6.12 0.52
C LEU A 330 -2.37 7.31 0.95
N GLU A 331 -3.00 8.00 0.00
CA GLU A 331 -3.90 9.12 0.25
C GLU A 331 -5.06 8.71 1.19
N ASN A 332 -5.67 7.55 0.95
CA ASN A 332 -6.74 7.02 1.82
C ASN A 332 -6.26 6.79 3.28
N GLN A 333 -5.02 6.35 3.45
CA GLN A 333 -4.45 6.15 4.80
C GLN A 333 -4.11 7.48 5.48
N GLU A 334 -3.64 8.48 4.72
CA GLU A 334 -3.39 9.83 5.24
C GLU A 334 -4.69 10.51 5.67
N GLU A 335 -5.77 10.33 4.91
CA GLU A 335 -7.11 10.81 5.27
C GLU A 335 -7.60 10.17 6.58
N THR A 336 -7.41 8.87 6.74
CA THR A 336 -7.75 8.14 7.97
C THR A 336 -7.00 8.71 9.18
N LEU A 337 -5.70 9.00 9.05
CA LEU A 337 -4.93 9.65 10.11
C LEU A 337 -5.48 11.04 10.45
N SER A 338 -5.85 11.82 9.44
CA SER A 338 -6.46 13.15 9.61
C SER A 338 -7.76 13.09 10.41
N LEU A 339 -8.61 12.08 10.16
CA LEU A 339 -9.84 11.86 10.93
C LEU A 339 -9.56 11.51 12.40
N PHE A 340 -8.54 10.70 12.69
CA PHE A 340 -8.16 10.40 14.07
C PHE A 340 -7.66 11.64 14.82
N LEU A 341 -6.86 12.48 14.15
CA LEU A 341 -6.37 13.73 14.73
C LEU A 341 -7.53 14.70 15.04
N LYS A 342 -8.44 14.91 14.08
CA LYS A 342 -9.65 15.73 14.32
C LYS A 342 -10.51 15.19 15.47
N THR A 343 -10.66 13.86 15.56
CA THR A 343 -11.37 13.21 16.65
C THR A 343 -10.73 13.53 18.00
N LYS A 344 -9.40 13.52 18.07
CA LYS A 344 -8.65 13.87 19.28
C LYS A 344 -8.93 15.31 19.71
N ASP A 345 -8.84 16.25 18.77
CA ASP A 345 -9.06 17.66 19.03
C ASP A 345 -10.48 17.92 19.58
N LEU A 346 -11.50 17.25 19.02
CA LEU A 346 -12.88 17.31 19.52
C LEU A 346 -13.02 16.84 20.98
N PHE A 347 -12.34 15.75 21.36
CA PHE A 347 -12.35 15.28 22.75
C PHE A 347 -11.62 16.24 23.69
N GLU A 348 -10.53 16.87 23.25
CA GLU A 348 -9.83 17.90 24.02
C GLU A 348 -10.70 19.16 24.21
N GLU A 349 -11.43 19.59 23.17
CA GLU A 349 -12.38 20.69 23.27
C GLU A 349 -13.55 20.37 24.19
N LEU A 350 -14.11 19.14 24.10
CA LEU A 350 -15.18 18.69 24.98
C LEU A 350 -14.72 18.73 26.45
N LYS A 351 -13.49 18.28 26.73
CA LYS A 351 -12.89 18.34 28.07
C LYS A 351 -12.82 19.77 28.61
N LYS A 352 -12.51 20.77 27.77
CA LYS A 352 -12.43 22.18 28.19
C LYS A 352 -13.80 22.81 28.49
N LYS A 353 -14.89 22.23 27.97
CA LYS A 353 -16.27 22.73 28.12
C LYS A 353 -17.01 22.16 29.33
N ILE A 354 -16.48 21.12 29.97
CA ILE A 354 -17.04 20.42 31.16
C ILE A 354 -16.38 20.97 32.42
#